data_AF-A0A7V2UJU7-F1
#
_entry.id   AF-A0A7V2UJU7-F1
#
_cell.length_a   1.000
_cell.length_b   1.000
_cell.length_c   1.000
_cell.angle_alpha   90.00
_cell.angle_beta   90.00
_cell.angle_gamma   90.00
#
_symmetry.space_group_name_H-M   'P 1'
#
loop_
_entity.id
_entity.type
_entity.pdbx_description
1 polymer ?
#
loop_
_entity_poly.entity_id
_entity_poly.type
_entity_poly.pdbx_seq_one_letter_code
_entity_poly.pdbx_strand_id
1 'polypeptide(L)' 'AIVTTPKGVMTDRKARAAGVGGEVLCYVA' A
#
# COMPACT_ATOMS: atom_id res chain seq x y z
N ALA A 1 -3.43 -2.70 -5.81
CA ALA A 1 -2.13 -3.31 -5.43
C ALA A 1 -2.06 -3.44 -3.91
N ILE A 2 -1.43 -4.49 -3.39
CA ILE A 2 -1.05 -4.58 -1.97
C ILE A 2 0.34 -3.97 -1.83
N VAL A 3 0.51 -3.06 -0.88
CA VAL A 3 1.76 -2.32 -0.66
C VAL A 3 2.22 -2.44 0.79
N THR A 4 3.54 -2.52 0.99
CA THR A 4 4.16 -2.29 2.30
C THR A 4 4.23 -0.79 2.55
N THR A 5 4.05 -0.36 3.79
CA THR A 5 4.26 1.04 4.21
C THR A 5 4.89 1.04 5.61
N PRO A 6 5.47 2.16 6.10
CA PRO A 6 5.96 2.27 7.47
C PRO A 6 4.88 2.03 8.55
N LYS A 7 3.59 2.10 8.18
CA LYS A 7 2.44 1.84 9.07
C LYS A 7 1.87 0.42 8.90
N GLY A 8 2.59 -0.46 8.21
CA GLY A 8 2.17 -1.84 7.92
C GLY A 8 1.70 -2.05 6.48
N VAL A 9 1.21 -3.27 6.21
CA VAL A 9 0.72 -3.68 4.88
C VAL A 9 -0.71 -3.19 4.67
N MET A 10 -1.00 -2.64 3.49
CA MET A 10 -2.34 -2.15 3.13
C MET A 10 -2.56 -2.11 1.61
N THR A 11 -3.77 -1.72 1.20
CA THR A 11 -4.07 -1.47 -0.22
C THR A 11 -3.49 -0.13 -0.67
N ASP A 12 -3.17 -0.02 -1.96
CA ASP A 12 -2.67 1.23 -2.56
C ASP A 12 -3.61 2.41 -2.30
N ARG A 13 -4.93 2.19 -2.35
CA ARG A 13 -5.94 3.23 -2.08
C ARG A 13 -5.82 3.77 -0.65
N LYS A 14 -5.65 2.88 0.33
CA LYS A 14 -5.49 3.26 1.74
C LYS A 14 -4.16 4.00 1.97
N ALA A 15 -3.09 3.55 1.34
CA ALA A 15 -1.78 4.20 1.40
C ALA A 15 -1.83 5.63 0.84
N ARG A 16 -2.46 5.83 -0.33
CA ARG A 16 -2.68 7.15 -0.95
C ARG A 16 -3.52 8.07 -0.08
N ALA A 17 -4.63 7.58 0.48
CA ALA A 17 -5.47 8.37 1.39
C ALA A 17 -4.72 8.79 2.67
N ALA A 18 -3.81 7.94 3.16
CA ALA A 18 -2.98 8.23 4.31
C ALA A 18 -1.70 9.04 4.00
N GLY A 19 -1.48 9.40 2.73
CA GLY A 19 -0.30 10.16 2.29
C GLY A 19 1.02 9.42 2.52
N VAL A 20 1.01 8.09 2.53
CA VAL A 20 2.22 7.27 2.73
C VAL A 20 2.49 6.41 1.49
N GLY A 21 3.76 6.33 1.11
CA GLY A 21 4.23 5.43 0.05
C GLY A 21 4.86 4.15 0.60
N GLY A 22 5.21 3.27 -0.32
CA GLY A 22 6.05 2.12 -0.07
C GLY A 22 6.04 1.13 -1.23
N GLU A 23 6.49 -0.09 -0.97
CA GLU A 23 6.81 -1.05 -2.01
C GLU A 23 5.59 -1.89 -2.40
N VAL A 24 5.45 -2.20 -3.68
CA VAL A 24 4.37 -3.06 -4.18
C VAL A 24 4.73 -4.51 -3.93
N LEU A 25 3.90 -5.21 -3.14
CA LEU A 25 4.04 -6.65 -2.91
C LEU A 25 3.46 -7.44 -4.08
N CYS A 26 2.22 -7.15 -4.44
CA CYS A 26 1.51 -7.85 -5.50
C CYS A 26 0.29 -7.08 -5.98
N TYR A 27 -0.25 -7.54 -7.11
CA TYR A 27 -1.55 -7.16 -7.62
C TYR A 27 -2.52 -8.30 -7.40
N VAL A 28 -3.77 -7.95 -7.10
CA VAL A 28 -4.88 -8.90 -6.95
C VAL A 28 -5.87 -8.57 -8.06
N ALA A 29 -6.37 -9.60 -8.76
CA ALA A 29 -7.38 -9.48 -9.80
C ALA A 29 -8.79 -9.54 -9.21
#